data_AF-D5VUA6-F1
#
_entry.id   AF-D5VUA6-F1
#
_cell.length_a   1.000
_cell.length_b   1.000
_cell.length_c   1.000
_cell.angle_alpha   90.00
_cell.angle_beta   90.00
_cell.angle_gamma   90.00
#
_symmetry.space_group_name_H-M   'P 1'
#
loop_
_entity.id
_entity.type
_entity.pdbx_description
1 polymer ?
#
loop_
_entity_poly.entity_id
_entity_poly.type
_entity_poly.pdbx_seq_one_letter_code
_entity_poly.pdbx_strand_id
1 'polypeptide(L)'
;MKKNYIIIEKASNVLSDAVRLEAGNKETSKIISELAEEISGKFLENNNIIIINIGELSKIVRDLEKFREDFLPFFQKLETFSKEFNKLVENLKYISDISNSIGEVAKHTNLVALNASIEAERAKEYGRGFAVVADEIRRMAVKTMELTKRINKFNSEILQNLETLADVLEIIDKIKEGTEVLSQDIDKIINISKTLDEISKEQEIIVHDIKGLKGLSLALEELNKMQSKFNKELGTLLIDLTSQLEEKKK
;
A
#
# COMPACT_ATOMS: atom_id res chain seq x y z
N MET A 1 25.32 83.13 19.11
CA MET A 1 26.02 81.97 19.70
C MET A 1 25.08 80.86 20.20
N LYS A 2 24.13 81.12 21.10
CA LYS A 2 23.23 80.10 21.69
C LYS A 2 22.47 79.22 20.67
N LYS A 3 21.98 79.81 19.58
CA LYS A 3 21.27 79.11 18.49
C LYS A 3 22.16 78.11 17.72
N ASN A 4 23.46 78.41 17.55
CA ASN A 4 24.39 77.54 16.82
C ASN A 4 24.79 76.31 17.66
N TYR A 5 24.95 76.49 18.99
CA TYR A 5 25.16 75.37 19.91
C TYR A 5 23.97 74.39 19.94
N ILE A 6 22.72 74.90 19.92
CA ILE A 6 21.52 74.05 19.85
C ILE A 6 21.47 73.24 18.54
N ILE A 7 21.94 73.80 17.42
CA ILE A 7 21.99 73.09 16.13
C ILE A 7 23.03 71.96 16.16
N ILE A 8 24.22 72.21 16.72
CA ILE A 8 25.27 71.19 16.88
C ILE A 8 24.82 70.07 17.82
N GLU A 9 24.18 70.41 18.94
CA GLU A 9 23.62 69.43 19.88
C GLU A 9 22.58 68.53 19.20
N LYS A 10 21.64 69.13 18.45
CA LYS A 10 20.64 68.36 17.67
C LYS A 10 21.31 67.46 16.63
N ALA A 11 22.29 67.96 15.88
CA ALA A 11 22.99 67.20 14.87
C ALA A 11 23.86 66.07 15.47
N SER A 12 24.44 66.29 16.65
CA SER A 12 25.17 65.28 17.42
C SER A 12 24.23 64.16 17.91
N ASN A 13 23.02 64.51 18.35
CA ASN A 13 21.99 63.51 18.69
C ASN A 13 21.57 62.69 17.45
N VAL A 14 21.34 63.35 16.30
CA VAL A 14 21.03 62.66 15.03
C VAL A 14 22.17 61.74 14.61
N LEU A 15 23.43 62.16 14.75
CA LEU A 15 24.60 61.31 14.49
C LEU A 15 24.64 60.10 15.44
N SER A 16 24.32 60.30 16.73
CA SER A 16 24.26 59.19 17.70
C SER A 16 23.19 58.16 17.31
N ASP A 17 22.01 58.61 16.92
CA ASP A 17 20.94 57.74 16.44
C ASP A 17 21.32 57.04 15.13
N ALA A 18 22.00 57.74 14.21
CA ALA A 18 22.47 57.17 12.95
C ALA A 18 23.57 56.11 13.17
N VAL A 19 24.44 56.26 14.17
CA VAL A 19 25.44 55.23 14.54
C VAL A 19 24.76 54.01 15.18
N ARG A 20 23.73 54.22 16.01
CA ARG A 20 22.93 53.10 16.55
C ARG A 20 22.21 52.34 15.44
N LEU A 21 21.66 53.05 14.46
CA LEU A 21 20.97 52.46 13.32
C LEU A 21 21.93 51.70 12.39
N GLU A 22 23.18 52.17 12.21
CA GLU A 22 24.26 51.44 11.52
C GLU A 22 24.55 50.08 12.19
N ALA A 23 24.70 50.07 13.52
CA ALA A 23 24.91 48.83 14.28
C ALA A 23 23.72 47.87 14.13
N GLY A 24 22.48 48.38 14.23
CA GLY A 24 21.27 47.60 14.03
C GLY A 24 21.13 47.00 12.62
N ASN A 25 21.46 47.77 11.58
CA ASN A 25 21.44 47.29 10.19
C ASN A 25 22.47 46.17 9.96
N LYS A 26 23.66 46.29 10.55
CA LYS A 26 24.70 45.25 10.48
C LYS A 26 24.20 43.92 11.09
N GLU A 27 23.61 44.01 12.28
CA GLU A 27 23.09 42.85 12.99
C GLU A 27 21.92 42.21 12.24
N THR A 28 21.01 43.03 11.72
CA THR A 28 19.86 42.59 10.93
C THR A 28 20.30 41.89 9.63
N SER A 29 21.26 42.45 8.90
CA SER A 29 21.82 41.84 7.68
C SER A 29 22.43 40.46 7.96
N LYS A 30 23.19 40.34 9.06
CA LYS A 30 23.78 39.06 9.49
C LYS A 30 22.70 38.03 9.82
N ILE A 31 21.69 38.40 10.61
CA ILE A 31 20.57 37.52 10.98
C ILE A 31 19.82 37.03 9.73
N ILE A 32 19.53 37.92 8.78
CA ILE A 32 18.86 37.54 7.53
C ILE A 32 19.69 36.54 6.73
N SER A 33 21.02 36.75 6.63
CA SER A 33 21.89 35.84 5.89
C SER A 33 21.95 34.46 6.54
N GLU A 34 22.15 34.39 7.85
CA GLU A 34 22.21 33.13 8.60
C GLU A 34 20.89 32.37 8.51
N LEU A 35 19.76 33.08 8.70
CA LEU A 35 18.44 32.48 8.61
C LEU A 35 18.11 32.00 7.19
N ALA A 36 18.46 32.77 6.16
CA ALA A 36 18.25 32.36 4.78
C ALA A 36 19.05 31.09 4.44
N GLU A 37 20.30 30.99 4.91
CA GLU A 37 21.13 29.80 4.71
C GLU A 37 20.56 28.59 5.45
N GLU A 38 20.16 28.74 6.71
CA GLU A 38 19.58 27.66 7.52
C GLU A 38 18.26 27.15 6.92
N ILE A 39 17.34 28.06 6.58
CA ILE A 39 16.04 27.68 6.01
C ILE A 39 16.26 27.01 4.65
N SER A 40 17.10 27.59 3.78
CA SER A 40 17.40 26.98 2.48
C SER A 40 17.97 25.57 2.62
N GLY A 41 18.86 25.35 3.60
CA GLY A 41 19.41 24.03 3.89
C GLY A 41 18.34 23.01 4.27
N LYS A 42 17.45 23.38 5.20
CA LYS A 42 16.33 22.52 5.64
C LYS A 42 15.37 22.16 4.51
N PHE A 43 15.04 23.11 3.64
CA PHE A 43 14.16 22.82 2.49
C PHE A 43 14.84 21.90 1.47
N LEU A 44 16.14 22.07 1.20
CA LEU A 44 16.88 21.15 0.31
C LEU A 44 16.98 19.74 0.89
N GLU A 45 17.20 19.61 2.20
CA GLU A 45 17.22 18.32 2.89
C GLU A 45 15.85 17.64 2.82
N ASN A 46 14.78 18.36 3.14
CA ASN A 46 13.41 17.86 3.02
C ASN A 46 13.09 17.41 1.59
N ASN A 47 13.52 18.18 0.58
CA ASN A 47 13.25 17.86 -0.82
C ASN A 47 13.96 16.56 -1.23
N ASN A 48 15.21 16.36 -0.79
CA ASN A 48 15.93 15.11 -1.02
C ASN A 48 15.21 13.90 -0.40
N ILE A 49 14.69 14.04 0.83
CA ILE A 49 13.90 12.98 1.49
C ILE A 49 12.63 12.68 0.69
N ILE A 50 11.94 13.71 0.20
CA ILE A 50 10.73 13.55 -0.62
C ILE A 50 11.03 12.77 -1.90
N ILE A 51 12.11 13.12 -2.61
CA ILE A 51 12.53 12.43 -3.84
C ILE A 51 12.84 10.95 -3.56
N ILE A 52 13.54 10.65 -2.46
CA ILE A 52 13.82 9.27 -2.05
C ILE A 52 12.50 8.52 -1.80
N ASN A 53 11.58 9.11 -1.02
CA ASN A 53 10.28 8.50 -0.72
C ASN A 53 9.45 8.23 -1.98
N ILE A 54 9.43 9.16 -2.95
CA ILE A 54 8.76 8.94 -4.25
C ILE A 54 9.36 7.73 -4.97
N GLY A 55 10.70 7.59 -4.95
CA GLY A 55 11.40 6.44 -5.51
C GLY A 55 11.02 5.11 -4.86
N GLU A 56 10.93 5.09 -3.53
CA GLU A 56 10.50 3.92 -2.76
C GLU A 56 9.04 3.56 -3.03
N LEU A 57 8.12 4.54 -3.01
CA LEU A 57 6.72 4.33 -3.35
C LEU A 57 6.55 3.81 -4.78
N SER A 58 7.33 4.34 -5.74
CA SER A 58 7.33 3.84 -7.12
C SER A 58 7.80 2.39 -7.22
N LYS A 59 8.74 1.96 -6.36
CA LYS A 59 9.13 0.56 -6.27
C LYS A 59 8.01 -0.31 -5.69
N ILE A 60 7.37 0.15 -4.60
CA ILE A 60 6.23 -0.55 -3.99
C ILE A 60 5.10 -0.74 -5.00
N VAL A 61 4.72 0.31 -5.75
CA VAL A 61 3.68 0.23 -6.78
C VAL A 61 4.02 -0.85 -7.82
N ARG A 62 5.26 -0.85 -8.34
CA ARG A 62 5.69 -1.88 -9.31
C ARG A 62 5.63 -3.29 -8.75
N ASP A 63 6.06 -3.48 -7.50
CA ASP A 63 6.03 -4.80 -6.85
C ASP A 63 4.59 -5.27 -6.64
N LEU A 64 3.66 -4.37 -6.26
CA LEU A 64 2.24 -4.68 -6.09
C LEU A 64 1.52 -4.93 -7.42
N GLU A 65 1.84 -4.17 -8.48
CA GLU A 65 1.29 -4.39 -9.81
C GLU A 65 1.72 -5.76 -10.34
N LYS A 66 3.00 -6.11 -10.20
CA LYS A 66 3.51 -7.43 -10.57
C LYS A 66 2.81 -8.53 -9.77
N PHE A 67 2.66 -8.36 -8.45
CA PHE A 67 1.91 -9.30 -7.63
C PHE A 67 0.48 -9.50 -8.14
N ARG A 68 -0.21 -8.41 -8.50
CA ARG A 68 -1.56 -8.47 -9.08
C ARG A 68 -1.58 -9.23 -10.41
N GLU A 69 -0.63 -8.98 -11.29
CA GLU A 69 -0.50 -9.69 -12.57
C GLU A 69 -0.24 -11.19 -12.38
N ASP A 70 0.65 -11.55 -11.46
CA ASP A 70 0.98 -12.94 -11.13
C ASP A 70 -0.23 -13.70 -10.53
N PHE A 71 -1.15 -12.99 -9.85
CA PHE A 71 -2.36 -13.58 -9.27
C PHE A 71 -3.49 -13.81 -10.28
N LEU A 72 -3.54 -13.06 -11.38
CA LEU A 72 -4.59 -13.22 -12.38
C LEU A 72 -4.70 -14.65 -12.96
N PRO A 73 -3.61 -15.30 -13.43
CA PRO A 73 -3.68 -16.70 -13.88
C PRO A 73 -3.95 -17.69 -12.74
N PHE A 74 -3.60 -17.35 -11.50
CA PHE A 74 -3.92 -18.18 -10.34
C PHE A 74 -5.43 -18.26 -10.11
N PHE A 75 -6.16 -17.14 -10.23
CA PHE A 75 -7.63 -17.14 -10.17
C PHE A 75 -8.28 -17.99 -11.26
N GLN A 76 -7.79 -17.91 -12.50
CA GLN A 76 -8.31 -18.73 -13.60
C GLN A 76 -8.15 -20.23 -13.33
N LYS A 77 -7.01 -20.62 -12.76
CA LYS A 77 -6.77 -22.00 -12.33
C LYS A 77 -7.70 -22.43 -11.20
N LEU A 78 -7.93 -21.56 -10.21
CA LEU A 78 -8.85 -21.83 -9.10
C LEU A 78 -10.30 -21.96 -9.56
N GLU A 79 -10.75 -21.12 -10.49
CA GLU A 79 -12.10 -21.22 -11.07
C GLU A 79 -12.27 -22.54 -11.84
N THR A 80 -11.24 -22.93 -12.61
CA THR A 80 -11.23 -24.21 -13.32
C THR A 80 -11.27 -25.38 -12.33
N PHE A 81 -10.44 -25.31 -11.28
CA PHE A 81 -10.44 -26.31 -10.21
C PHE A 81 -11.80 -26.42 -9.53
N SER A 82 -12.47 -25.30 -9.22
CA SER A 82 -13.82 -25.30 -8.65
C SER A 82 -14.83 -26.01 -9.55
N LYS A 83 -14.78 -25.76 -10.87
CA LYS A 83 -15.65 -26.44 -11.85
C LYS A 83 -15.37 -27.95 -11.90
N GLU A 84 -14.11 -28.36 -11.95
CA GLU A 84 -13.72 -29.78 -11.97
C GLU A 84 -14.08 -30.49 -10.67
N PHE A 85 -13.90 -29.81 -9.53
CA PHE A 85 -14.29 -30.30 -8.21
C PHE A 85 -15.79 -30.55 -8.11
N ASN A 86 -16.61 -29.57 -8.52
CA ASN A 86 -18.07 -29.74 -8.52
C ASN A 86 -18.50 -30.90 -9.43
N LYS A 87 -17.89 -31.03 -10.61
CA LYS A 87 -18.13 -32.15 -11.51
C LYS A 87 -17.73 -33.50 -10.91
N LEU A 88 -16.62 -33.56 -10.17
CA LEU A 88 -16.20 -34.76 -9.44
C LEU A 88 -17.24 -35.15 -8.39
N VAL A 89 -17.73 -34.19 -7.61
CA VAL A 89 -18.78 -34.43 -6.60
C VAL A 89 -20.06 -34.96 -7.26
N GLU A 90 -20.48 -34.39 -8.39
CA GLU A 90 -21.63 -34.89 -9.16
C GLU A 90 -21.41 -36.33 -9.66
N ASN A 91 -20.23 -36.63 -10.21
CA ASN A 91 -19.89 -37.97 -10.67
C ASN A 91 -19.94 -39.00 -9.54
N LEU A 92 -19.45 -38.65 -8.34
CA LEU A 92 -19.52 -39.53 -7.17
C LEU A 92 -20.96 -39.77 -6.73
N LYS A 93 -21.82 -38.74 -6.74
CA LYS A 93 -23.26 -38.92 -6.48
C LYS A 93 -23.89 -39.89 -7.48
N TYR A 94 -23.60 -39.70 -8.77
CA TYR A 94 -24.09 -40.58 -9.84
C TYR A 94 -23.61 -42.04 -9.67
N ILE A 95 -22.35 -42.25 -9.26
CA ILE A 95 -21.83 -43.60 -8.93
C ILE A 95 -22.61 -44.22 -7.78
N SER A 96 -22.97 -43.44 -6.75
CA SER A 96 -23.78 -43.94 -5.64
C SER A 96 -25.16 -44.39 -6.11
N ASP A 97 -25.82 -43.61 -6.97
CA ASP A 97 -27.14 -43.93 -7.52
C ASP A 97 -27.12 -45.22 -8.35
N ILE A 98 -26.10 -45.39 -9.20
CA ILE A 98 -25.89 -46.62 -9.96
C ILE A 98 -25.63 -47.80 -9.03
N SER A 99 -24.75 -47.64 -8.04
CA SER A 99 -24.41 -48.70 -7.08
C SER A 99 -25.64 -49.16 -6.29
N ASN A 100 -26.50 -48.22 -5.89
CA ASN A 100 -27.78 -48.50 -5.24
C ASN A 100 -28.71 -49.30 -6.15
N SER A 101 -28.86 -48.88 -7.41
CA SER A 101 -29.67 -49.58 -8.41
C SER A 101 -29.18 -51.02 -8.66
N ILE A 102 -27.85 -51.22 -8.77
CA ILE A 102 -27.25 -52.56 -8.88
C ILE A 102 -27.53 -53.39 -7.63
N GLY A 103 -27.46 -52.78 -6.45
CA GLY A 103 -27.77 -53.43 -5.17
C GLY A 103 -29.23 -53.90 -5.11
N GLU A 104 -30.17 -53.09 -5.61
CA GLU A 104 -31.59 -53.45 -5.72
C GLU A 104 -31.82 -54.59 -6.71
N VAL A 105 -31.19 -54.54 -7.89
CA VAL A 105 -31.24 -55.64 -8.87
C VAL A 105 -30.66 -56.92 -8.27
N ALA A 106 -29.53 -56.86 -7.57
CA ALA A 106 -28.93 -58.01 -6.91
C ALA A 106 -29.84 -58.58 -5.82
N LYS A 107 -30.50 -57.72 -5.03
CA LYS A 107 -31.49 -58.14 -4.03
C LYS A 107 -32.68 -58.85 -4.68
N HIS A 108 -33.18 -58.34 -5.81
CA HIS A 108 -34.25 -58.98 -6.57
C HIS A 108 -33.81 -60.33 -7.15
N THR A 109 -32.63 -60.39 -7.76
CA THR A 109 -32.05 -61.65 -8.28
C THR A 109 -31.87 -62.69 -7.18
N ASN A 110 -31.43 -62.28 -5.99
CA ASN A 110 -31.32 -63.16 -4.83
C ASN A 110 -32.68 -63.76 -4.42
N LEU A 111 -33.75 -62.96 -4.45
CA LEU A 111 -35.11 -63.42 -4.15
C LEU A 111 -35.65 -64.37 -5.22
N VAL A 112 -35.42 -64.07 -6.51
CA VAL A 112 -35.80 -64.94 -7.62
C VAL A 112 -35.07 -66.28 -7.55
N ALA A 113 -33.76 -66.26 -7.28
CA ALA A 113 -32.94 -67.46 -7.13
C ALA A 113 -33.38 -68.30 -5.92
N LEU A 114 -33.71 -67.66 -4.80
CA LEU A 114 -34.26 -68.36 -3.63
C LEU A 114 -35.56 -69.09 -3.96
N ASN A 115 -36.49 -68.43 -4.66
CA ASN A 115 -37.74 -69.05 -5.10
C ASN A 115 -37.47 -70.23 -6.05
N ALA A 116 -36.48 -70.10 -6.95
CA ALA A 116 -36.08 -71.16 -7.85
C ALA A 116 -35.46 -72.37 -7.12
N SER A 117 -34.62 -72.16 -6.10
CA SER A 117 -34.08 -73.27 -5.28
C SER A 117 -35.20 -74.01 -4.56
N ILE A 118 -36.19 -73.29 -3.99
CA ILE A 118 -37.34 -73.91 -3.31
C ILE A 118 -38.16 -74.76 -4.28
N GLU A 119 -38.41 -74.27 -5.50
CA GLU A 119 -39.19 -75.01 -6.49
C GLU A 119 -38.41 -76.20 -7.06
N ALA A 120 -37.08 -76.09 -7.16
CA ALA A 120 -36.20 -77.19 -7.53
C ALA A 120 -36.21 -78.31 -6.48
N GLU A 121 -36.22 -77.98 -5.19
CA GLU A 121 -36.39 -78.97 -4.11
C GLU A 121 -37.75 -79.68 -4.17
N ARG A 122 -38.82 -78.94 -4.49
CA ARG A 122 -40.18 -79.50 -4.69
C ARG A 122 -40.25 -80.50 -5.84
N ALA A 123 -39.49 -80.27 -6.92
CA ALA A 123 -39.40 -81.17 -8.06
C ALA A 123 -38.59 -82.47 -7.80
N LYS A 124 -38.02 -82.62 -6.60
CA LYS A 124 -37.23 -83.79 -6.16
C LYS A 124 -36.14 -84.16 -7.17
N GLU A 125 -36.16 -85.37 -7.71
CA GLU A 125 -35.17 -85.90 -8.67
C GLU A 125 -35.08 -85.05 -9.93
N TYR A 126 -36.19 -84.48 -10.41
CA TYR A 126 -36.23 -83.69 -11.65
C TYR A 126 -35.67 -82.27 -11.49
N GLY A 127 -35.54 -81.77 -10.25
CA GLY A 127 -35.08 -80.42 -9.95
C GLY A 127 -33.60 -80.30 -9.60
N ARG A 128 -32.86 -81.41 -9.41
CA ARG A 128 -31.47 -81.38 -8.89
C ARG A 128 -30.53 -80.47 -9.68
N GLY A 129 -30.59 -80.49 -11.02
CA GLY A 129 -29.76 -79.62 -11.85
C GLY A 129 -30.13 -78.14 -11.73
N PHE A 130 -31.43 -77.84 -11.62
CA PHE A 130 -31.93 -76.48 -11.40
C PHE A 130 -31.56 -75.94 -10.02
N ALA A 131 -31.56 -76.78 -8.98
CA ALA A 131 -31.18 -76.39 -7.62
C ALA A 131 -29.73 -75.88 -7.56
N VAL A 132 -28.80 -76.57 -8.25
CA VAL A 132 -27.38 -76.16 -8.30
C VAL A 132 -27.22 -74.80 -8.98
N VAL A 133 -27.95 -74.57 -10.08
CA VAL A 133 -27.90 -73.28 -10.79
C VAL A 133 -28.52 -72.16 -9.95
N ALA A 134 -29.66 -72.41 -9.29
CA ALA A 134 -30.32 -71.44 -8.44
C ALA A 134 -29.44 -71.02 -7.25
N ASP A 135 -28.77 -71.97 -6.60
CA ASP A 135 -27.81 -71.67 -5.52
C ASP A 135 -26.60 -70.86 -5.99
N GLU A 136 -26.10 -71.11 -7.21
CA GLU A 136 -25.01 -70.32 -7.78
C GLU A 136 -25.44 -68.88 -8.09
N ILE A 137 -26.62 -68.69 -8.70
CA ILE A 137 -27.20 -67.36 -8.93
C ILE A 137 -27.39 -66.62 -7.59
N ARG A 138 -27.86 -67.33 -6.55
CA ARG A 138 -28.03 -66.75 -5.21
C ARG A 138 -26.70 -66.27 -4.64
N ARG A 139 -25.64 -67.09 -4.71
CA ARG A 139 -24.29 -66.71 -4.28
C ARG A 139 -23.76 -65.50 -5.05
N MET A 140 -23.95 -65.47 -6.36
CA MET A 140 -23.57 -64.31 -7.19
C MET A 140 -24.31 -63.05 -6.77
N ALA A 141 -25.62 -63.14 -6.51
CA ALA A 141 -26.44 -62.02 -6.09
C ALA A 141 -26.01 -61.44 -4.73
N VAL A 142 -25.76 -62.30 -3.73
CA VAL A 142 -25.23 -61.88 -2.42
C VAL A 142 -23.87 -61.20 -2.58
N LYS A 143 -22.98 -61.77 -3.39
CA LYS A 143 -21.66 -61.19 -3.66
C LYS A 143 -21.76 -59.81 -4.34
N THR A 144 -22.69 -59.63 -5.28
CA THR A 144 -22.96 -58.33 -5.90
C THR A 144 -23.49 -57.31 -4.89
N MET A 145 -24.36 -57.71 -3.96
CA MET A 145 -24.82 -56.84 -2.87
C MET A 145 -23.68 -56.40 -1.94
N GLU A 146 -22.72 -57.28 -1.65
CA GLU A 146 -21.53 -56.91 -0.86
C GLU A 146 -20.62 -55.94 -1.60
N LEU A 147 -20.41 -56.14 -2.91
CA LEU A 147 -19.60 -55.27 -3.74
C LEU A 147 -20.19 -53.85 -3.82
N THR A 148 -21.50 -53.73 -4.06
CA THR A 148 -22.20 -52.42 -4.10
C THR A 148 -22.12 -51.68 -2.77
N LYS A 149 -22.24 -52.38 -1.64
CA LYS A 149 -22.00 -51.80 -0.30
C LYS A 149 -20.57 -51.27 -0.14
N ARG A 150 -19.56 -52.02 -0.61
CA ARG A 150 -18.16 -51.59 -0.55
C ARG A 150 -17.91 -50.36 -1.42
N ILE A 151 -18.50 -50.31 -2.62
CA ILE A 151 -18.45 -49.12 -3.49
C ILE A 151 -19.03 -47.91 -2.78
N ASN A 152 -20.23 -48.02 -2.20
CA ASN A 152 -20.87 -46.90 -1.50
C ASN A 152 -20.06 -46.41 -0.29
N LYS A 153 -19.46 -47.33 0.48
CA LYS A 153 -18.58 -46.96 1.59
C LYS A 153 -17.37 -46.16 1.09
N PHE A 154 -16.67 -46.67 0.08
CA PHE A 154 -15.52 -46.00 -0.51
C PHE A 154 -15.89 -44.62 -1.09
N ASN A 155 -17.04 -44.54 -1.76
CA ASN A 155 -17.56 -43.29 -2.31
C ASN A 155 -17.87 -42.25 -1.22
N SER A 156 -18.42 -42.69 -0.09
CA SER A 156 -18.69 -41.83 1.07
C SER A 156 -17.39 -41.32 1.71
N GLU A 157 -16.37 -42.17 1.81
CA GLU A 157 -15.04 -41.77 2.30
C GLU A 157 -14.41 -40.71 1.38
N ILE A 158 -14.55 -40.84 0.06
CA ILE A 158 -14.08 -39.81 -0.89
C ILE A 158 -14.85 -38.50 -0.69
N LEU A 159 -16.18 -38.54 -0.61
CA LEU A 159 -16.99 -37.33 -0.42
C LEU A 159 -16.63 -36.58 0.86
N GLN A 160 -16.41 -37.30 1.96
CA GLN A 160 -15.98 -36.69 3.22
C GLN A 160 -14.59 -36.05 3.10
N ASN A 161 -13.66 -36.67 2.38
CA ASN A 161 -12.36 -36.06 2.09
C ASN A 161 -12.52 -34.78 1.23
N LEU A 162 -13.48 -34.76 0.31
CA LEU A 162 -13.76 -33.59 -0.54
C LEU A 162 -14.44 -32.44 0.23
N GLU A 163 -15.22 -32.70 1.28
CA GLU A 163 -15.80 -31.62 2.10
C GLU A 163 -14.72 -30.70 2.68
N THR A 164 -13.58 -31.26 3.10
CA THR A 164 -12.44 -30.44 3.59
C THR A 164 -11.79 -29.59 2.50
N LEU A 165 -11.99 -29.94 1.22
CA LEU A 165 -11.57 -29.14 0.07
C LEU A 165 -12.59 -28.07 -0.32
N ALA A 166 -13.85 -28.17 0.12
CA ALA A 166 -14.85 -27.13 -0.13
C ALA A 166 -14.49 -25.81 0.57
N ASP A 167 -13.87 -25.88 1.75
CA ASP A 167 -13.35 -24.70 2.46
C ASP A 167 -12.31 -23.92 1.63
N VAL A 168 -11.56 -24.61 0.76
CA VAL A 168 -10.61 -23.98 -0.17
C VAL A 168 -11.33 -23.13 -1.21
N LEU A 169 -12.57 -23.47 -1.57
CA LEU A 169 -13.37 -22.68 -2.51
C LEU A 169 -13.82 -21.35 -1.90
N GLU A 170 -14.13 -21.31 -0.60
CA GLU A 170 -14.49 -20.05 0.10
C GLU A 170 -13.30 -19.08 0.15
N ILE A 171 -12.07 -19.62 0.21
CA ILE A 171 -10.85 -18.81 0.17
C ILE A 171 -10.70 -18.07 -1.17
N ILE A 172 -11.22 -18.63 -2.28
CA ILE A 172 -11.12 -18.02 -3.62
C ILE A 172 -11.81 -16.65 -3.63
N ASP A 173 -13.03 -16.57 -3.09
CA ASP A 173 -13.80 -15.33 -3.05
C ASP A 173 -13.11 -14.27 -2.18
N LYS A 174 -12.58 -14.67 -1.01
CA LYS A 174 -11.81 -13.78 -0.13
C LYS A 174 -10.53 -13.26 -0.79
N ILE A 175 -9.81 -14.10 -1.55
CA ILE A 175 -8.62 -13.67 -2.28
C ILE A 175 -9.02 -12.67 -3.37
N LYS A 176 -10.14 -12.89 -4.07
CA LYS A 176 -10.64 -11.97 -5.10
C LYS A 176 -10.94 -10.60 -4.52
N GLU A 177 -11.70 -10.54 -3.43
CA GLU A 177 -11.95 -9.30 -2.67
C GLU A 177 -10.64 -8.63 -2.24
N GLY A 178 -9.69 -9.41 -1.71
CA GLY A 178 -8.37 -8.92 -1.31
C GLY A 178 -7.58 -8.28 -2.46
N THR A 179 -7.66 -8.83 -3.67
CA THR A 179 -7.00 -8.24 -4.85
C THR A 179 -7.67 -6.97 -5.35
N GLU A 180 -8.97 -6.80 -5.13
CA GLU A 180 -9.69 -5.58 -5.45
C GLU A 180 -9.34 -4.44 -4.49
N VAL A 181 -9.27 -4.76 -3.19
CA VAL A 181 -8.74 -3.83 -2.17
C VAL A 181 -7.30 -3.43 -2.49
N LEU A 182 -6.46 -4.40 -2.90
CA LEU A 182 -5.08 -4.12 -3.30
C LEU A 182 -5.02 -3.13 -4.47
N SER A 183 -5.92 -3.24 -5.45
CA SER A 183 -5.97 -2.28 -6.56
C SER A 183 -6.26 -0.86 -6.09
N GLN A 184 -7.19 -0.71 -5.14
CA GLN A 184 -7.49 0.60 -4.54
C GLN A 184 -6.29 1.17 -3.78
N ASP A 185 -5.53 0.32 -3.09
CA ASP A 185 -4.35 0.75 -2.35
C ASP A 185 -3.20 1.18 -3.28
N ILE A 186 -3.04 0.52 -4.43
CA ILE A 186 -2.12 0.97 -5.49
C ILE A 186 -2.50 2.40 -5.94
N ASP A 187 -3.77 2.64 -6.25
CA ASP A 187 -4.24 3.97 -6.68
C ASP A 187 -4.01 5.05 -5.62
N LYS A 188 -4.23 4.73 -4.34
CA LYS A 188 -3.93 5.64 -3.22
C LYS A 188 -2.44 5.97 -3.15
N ILE A 189 -1.56 4.98 -3.32
CA ILE A 189 -0.11 5.19 -3.31
C ILE A 189 0.32 6.08 -4.48
N ILE A 190 -0.24 5.87 -5.67
CA ILE A 190 0.01 6.73 -6.84
C ILE A 190 -0.36 8.18 -6.54
N ASN A 191 -1.52 8.41 -5.90
CA ASN A 191 -1.95 9.76 -5.51
C ASN A 191 -1.03 10.39 -4.45
N ILE A 192 -0.53 9.60 -3.50
CA ILE A 192 0.47 10.07 -2.51
C ILE A 192 1.76 10.48 -3.23
N SER A 193 2.27 9.65 -4.13
CA SER A 193 3.48 9.97 -4.92
C SER A 193 3.31 11.26 -5.73
N LYS A 194 2.13 11.48 -6.34
CA LYS A 194 1.83 12.72 -7.06
C LYS A 194 1.81 13.93 -6.12
N THR A 195 1.20 13.80 -4.95
CA THR A 195 1.16 14.89 -3.96
C THR A 195 2.58 15.24 -3.48
N LEU A 196 3.42 14.23 -3.25
CA LEU A 196 4.82 14.42 -2.89
C LEU A 196 5.63 15.12 -4.01
N ASP A 197 5.38 14.78 -5.27
CA ASP A 197 5.99 15.45 -6.43
C ASP A 197 5.59 16.94 -6.51
N GLU A 198 4.32 17.26 -6.21
CA GLU A 198 3.85 18.64 -6.11
C GLU A 198 4.53 19.41 -4.97
N ILE A 199 4.65 18.79 -3.78
CA ILE A 199 5.38 19.38 -2.63
C ILE A 199 6.85 19.60 -2.98
N SER A 200 7.49 18.64 -3.66
CA SER A 200 8.89 18.77 -4.10
C SER A 200 9.10 20.01 -4.97
N LYS A 201 8.22 20.23 -5.95
CA LYS A 201 8.25 21.43 -6.82
C LYS A 201 8.01 22.72 -6.03
N GLU A 202 7.08 22.70 -5.08
CA GLU A 202 6.81 23.86 -4.23
C GLU A 202 8.02 24.20 -3.35
N GLN A 203 8.74 23.20 -2.82
CA GLN A 203 9.97 23.42 -2.06
C GLN A 203 11.08 24.03 -2.92
N GLU A 204 11.21 23.67 -4.20
CA GLU A 204 12.16 24.32 -5.11
C GLU A 204 11.87 25.82 -5.29
N ILE A 205 10.59 26.20 -5.38
CA ILE A 205 10.16 27.60 -5.46
C ILE A 205 10.51 28.32 -4.14
N ILE A 206 10.23 27.72 -2.99
CA ILE A 206 10.56 28.32 -1.69
C ILE A 206 12.07 28.54 -1.54
N VAL A 207 12.89 27.58 -1.95
CA VAL A 207 14.36 27.72 -1.96
C VAL A 207 14.80 28.89 -2.85
N HIS A 208 14.15 29.07 -4.00
CA HIS A 208 14.39 30.23 -4.84
C HIS A 208 14.02 31.55 -4.15
N ASP A 209 12.85 31.63 -3.49
CA ASP A 209 12.41 32.84 -2.79
C ASP A 209 13.34 33.20 -1.61
N ILE A 210 13.88 32.19 -0.91
CA ILE A 210 14.87 32.40 0.15
C ILE A 210 16.17 32.99 -0.40
N LYS A 211 16.58 32.67 -1.64
CA LYS A 211 17.72 33.36 -2.28
C LYS A 211 17.45 34.87 -2.44
N GLY A 212 16.20 35.27 -2.62
CA GLY A 212 15.78 36.67 -2.60
C GLY A 212 16.06 37.37 -1.27
N LEU A 213 15.85 36.67 -0.14
CA LEU A 213 16.19 37.20 1.20
C LEU A 213 17.69 37.43 1.36
N LYS A 214 18.54 36.58 0.76
CA LYS A 214 19.98 36.81 0.73
C LYS A 214 20.34 38.10 -0.02
N GLY A 215 19.59 38.44 -1.07
CA GLY A 215 19.68 39.74 -1.75
C GLY A 215 19.36 40.93 -0.83
N LEU A 216 18.35 40.80 0.04
CA LEU A 216 18.03 41.83 1.05
C LEU A 216 19.18 42.04 2.05
N SER A 217 19.80 40.94 2.50
CA SER A 217 20.97 41.00 3.39
C SER A 217 22.14 41.77 2.76
N LEU A 218 22.42 41.52 1.47
CA LEU A 218 23.45 42.25 0.72
C LEU A 218 23.11 43.74 0.56
N ALA A 219 21.85 44.07 0.26
CA ALA A 219 21.39 45.45 0.15
C ALA A 219 21.51 46.20 1.49
N LEU A 220 21.19 45.54 2.61
CA LEU A 220 21.41 46.09 3.95
C LEU A 220 22.89 46.32 4.24
N GLU A 221 23.78 45.41 3.80
CA GLU A 221 25.22 45.58 3.96
C GLU A 221 25.76 46.79 3.17
N GLU A 222 25.27 47.00 1.94
CA GLU A 222 25.58 48.19 1.15
C GLU A 222 25.06 49.48 1.77
N LEU A 223 23.80 49.49 2.24
CA LEU A 223 23.21 50.61 2.97
C LEU A 223 24.05 50.93 4.20
N ASN A 224 24.50 49.91 4.93
CA ASN A 224 25.32 50.08 6.11
C ASN A 224 26.69 50.70 5.78
N LYS A 225 27.33 50.31 4.66
CA LYS A 225 28.57 50.95 4.17
C LYS A 225 28.34 52.43 3.83
N MET A 226 27.22 52.75 3.19
CA MET A 226 26.85 54.15 2.87
C MET A 226 26.62 54.97 4.14
N GLN A 227 25.91 54.40 5.12
CA GLN A 227 25.62 55.04 6.41
C GLN A 227 26.89 55.28 7.21
N SER A 228 27.83 54.33 7.23
CA SER A 228 29.14 54.50 7.86
C SER A 228 29.94 55.67 7.27
N LYS A 229 29.90 55.83 5.94
CA LYS A 229 30.52 56.96 5.25
C LYS A 229 29.84 58.29 5.64
N PHE A 230 28.52 58.33 5.62
CA PHE A 230 27.73 59.50 6.02
C PHE A 230 27.99 59.91 7.48
N ASN A 231 27.99 58.93 8.40
CA ASN A 231 28.27 59.15 9.83
C ASN A 231 29.67 59.74 10.05
N LYS A 232 30.68 59.25 9.32
CA LYS A 232 32.05 59.81 9.36
C LYS A 232 32.08 61.25 8.85
N GLU A 233 31.48 61.54 7.70
CA GLU A 233 31.44 62.89 7.13
C GLU A 233 30.72 63.87 8.06
N LEU A 234 29.54 63.51 8.57
CA LEU A 234 28.79 64.34 9.51
C LEU A 234 29.56 64.56 10.83
N GLY A 235 30.22 63.52 11.34
CA GLY A 235 31.08 63.62 12.52
C GLY A 235 32.23 64.61 12.31
N THR A 236 32.93 64.53 11.17
CA THR A 236 34.00 65.50 10.84
C THR A 236 33.47 66.92 10.71
N LEU A 237 32.30 67.11 10.07
CA LEU A 237 31.68 68.42 9.92
C LEU A 237 31.30 69.04 11.28
N LEU A 238 30.76 68.24 12.19
CA LEU A 238 30.38 68.69 13.53
C LEU A 238 31.60 69.09 14.37
N ILE A 239 32.70 68.36 14.26
CA ILE A 239 33.98 68.72 14.91
C ILE A 239 34.46 70.08 14.38
N ASP A 240 34.47 70.26 13.06
CA ASP A 240 34.95 71.49 12.42
C ASP A 240 34.09 72.72 12.80
N LEU A 241 32.76 72.57 12.78
CA LEU A 241 31.79 73.58 13.23
C LEU A 241 31.96 73.96 14.70
N THR A 242 32.28 72.98 15.56
CA THR A 242 32.50 73.24 16.99
C THR A 242 33.78 74.04 17.20
N SER A 243 34.88 73.65 16.54
CA SER A 243 36.16 74.38 16.56
C SER A 243 36.02 75.84 16.11
N GLN A 244 35.31 76.09 14.99
CA GLN A 244 35.08 77.45 14.50
C GLN A 244 34.26 78.33 15.45
N LEU A 245 33.34 77.74 16.22
CA LEU A 245 32.57 78.48 17.25
C LEU A 245 33.39 78.79 18.50
N GLU A 246 34.35 77.93 18.84
CA GLU A 246 35.30 78.16 19.94
C GLU A 246 36.33 79.24 19.58
N GLU A 247 36.80 79.28 18.34
CA GLU A 247 37.68 80.35 17.85
C GLU A 247 36.99 81.72 17.84
N LYS A 248 35.71 81.79 17.44
CA LYS A 248 34.90 83.04 17.48
C LYS A 248 34.53 83.52 18.89
N LYS A 249 34.85 82.75 19.94
CA LYS A 249 34.66 83.11 21.35
C LYS A 249 35.90 83.78 21.96
N LYS A 250 37.07 83.62 21.35
CA LYS A 250 38.31 84.34 21.70
C LYS A 250 38.32 85.72 21.04
#